data_AF-A0A3D0RS94-F1
#
_entry.id   AF-A0A3D0RS94-F1
#
_cell.length_a   1.000
_cell.length_b   1.000
_cell.length_c   1.000
_cell.angle_alpha   90.00
_cell.angle_beta   90.00
_cell.angle_gamma   90.00
#
_symmetry.space_group_name_H-M   'P 1'
#
loop_
_entity.id
_entity.type
_entity.pdbx_description
1 polymer ?
#
loop_
_entity_poly.entity_id
_entity_poly.type
_entity_poly.pdbx_seq_one_letter_code
_entity_poly.pdbx_strand_id
1 'polypeptide(L)'
;GINPLVRGVFGFDESISSLLTWTTRAYLATLTGYVIHEIAVRAFYARKEPMIPFYAVIIRLALFLGIGILGISLFPEIGAPIIAIAELALLIEAVILLVWLSRRTHEPVNTNTAIIKGLISAVVGGVVTYLIALYLPGGAIITALIGMIVGGLVALAIVWSEAKQLFRL
;
A
#
# COMPACT_ATOMS: atom_id res chain seq x y z
N GLY A 1 -3.32 -15.76 2.35
CA GLY A 1 -3.85 -14.64 1.53
C GLY A 1 -5.23 -14.24 2.01
N ILE A 2 -5.82 -13.13 1.53
CA ILE A 2 -7.06 -12.57 2.11
C ILE A 2 -8.37 -13.28 1.69
N ASN A 3 -8.36 -14.03 0.58
CA ASN A 3 -9.57 -14.64 0.01
C ASN A 3 -10.33 -15.57 0.98
N PRO A 4 -9.67 -16.46 1.75
CA PRO A 4 -10.34 -17.28 2.75
C PRO A 4 -11.06 -16.48 3.84
N LEU A 5 -10.54 -15.31 4.21
CA LEU A 5 -11.17 -14.42 5.19
C LEU A 5 -12.43 -13.78 4.59
N VAL A 6 -12.35 -13.33 3.34
CA VAL A 6 -13.50 -12.74 2.63
C VAL A 6 -14.63 -13.77 2.51
N ARG A 7 -14.32 -15.00 2.06
CA ARG A 7 -15.33 -16.07 1.94
C ARG A 7 -15.90 -16.48 3.31
N GLY A 8 -15.04 -16.60 4.31
CA GLY A 8 -15.43 -17.03 5.65
C GLY A 8 -16.31 -16.04 6.42
N VAL A 9 -16.06 -14.73 6.26
CA VAL A 9 -16.80 -13.68 6.98
C VAL A 9 -18.10 -13.31 6.28
N PHE A 10 -18.08 -13.17 4.94
CA PHE A 10 -19.22 -12.63 4.21
C PHE A 10 -20.13 -13.69 3.59
N GLY A 11 -19.67 -14.94 3.46
CA GLY A 11 -20.49 -16.02 2.90
C GLY A 11 -20.94 -15.79 1.44
N PHE A 12 -20.26 -14.91 0.71
CA PHE A 12 -20.61 -14.59 -0.67
C PHE A 12 -20.27 -15.71 -1.65
N ASP A 13 -20.92 -15.67 -2.81
CA ASP A 13 -20.57 -16.50 -3.96
C ASP A 13 -19.11 -16.27 -4.40
N GLU A 14 -18.54 -17.23 -5.12
CA GLU A 14 -17.14 -17.23 -5.55
C GLU A 14 -16.83 -16.04 -6.46
N SER A 15 -17.77 -15.65 -7.33
CA SER A 15 -17.67 -14.50 -8.22
C SER A 15 -17.45 -13.19 -7.44
N ILE A 16 -18.34 -12.90 -6.50
CA ILE A 16 -18.31 -11.69 -5.66
C ILE A 16 -17.10 -11.71 -4.72
N SER A 17 -16.78 -12.86 -4.14
CA SER A 17 -15.61 -13.02 -3.26
C SER A 17 -14.29 -12.77 -4.00
N SER A 18 -14.20 -13.22 -5.25
CA SER A 18 -13.04 -12.97 -6.11
C SER A 18 -12.92 -11.48 -6.46
N LEU A 19 -14.02 -10.84 -6.86
CA LEU A 19 -14.06 -9.41 -7.18
C LEU A 19 -13.62 -8.55 -5.97
N LEU A 20 -14.16 -8.84 -4.79
CA LEU A 20 -13.79 -8.13 -3.56
C LEU A 20 -12.32 -8.37 -3.21
N THR A 21 -11.85 -9.61 -3.31
CA THR A 21 -10.43 -9.96 -3.09
C THR A 21 -9.50 -9.16 -4.00
N TRP A 22 -9.80 -9.06 -5.29
CA TRP A 22 -8.98 -8.31 -6.25
C TRP A 22 -8.99 -6.81 -5.96
N THR A 23 -10.16 -6.26 -5.68
CA THR A 23 -10.31 -4.85 -5.30
C THR A 23 -9.52 -4.52 -4.03
N THR A 24 -9.61 -5.35 -2.98
CA THR A 24 -8.86 -5.16 -1.74
C THR A 24 -7.35 -5.26 -1.97
N ARG A 25 -6.87 -6.19 -2.79
CA ARG A 25 -5.43 -6.29 -3.12
C ARG A 25 -4.91 -5.02 -3.80
N ALA A 26 -5.70 -4.43 -4.70
CA ALA A 26 -5.34 -3.17 -5.33
C ALA A 26 -5.23 -2.02 -4.31
N TYR A 27 -6.20 -1.89 -3.39
CA TYR A 27 -6.11 -0.89 -2.31
C TYR A 27 -4.94 -1.13 -1.34
N LEU A 28 -4.63 -2.39 -1.02
CA LEU A 28 -3.48 -2.70 -0.17
C LEU A 28 -2.15 -2.31 -0.84
N ALA A 29 -2.06 -2.39 -2.16
CA ALA A 29 -0.87 -1.97 -2.90
C ALA A 29 -0.65 -0.44 -2.82
N THR A 30 -1.71 0.35 -2.70
CA THR A 30 -1.63 1.82 -2.62
C THR A 30 -1.39 2.34 -1.20
N LEU A 31 -1.53 1.50 -0.18
CA LEU A 31 -1.38 1.86 1.23
C LEU A 31 -0.05 2.56 1.55
N THR A 32 1.04 2.10 0.95
CA THR A 32 2.37 2.74 1.10
C THR A 32 2.36 4.20 0.66
N GLY A 33 1.64 4.50 -0.43
CA GLY A 33 1.48 5.86 -0.93
C GLY A 33 0.74 6.73 0.09
N TYR A 34 -0.32 6.22 0.72
CA TYR A 34 -1.08 6.97 1.73
C TYR A 34 -0.21 7.35 2.93
N VAL A 35 0.62 6.42 3.41
CA VAL A 35 1.52 6.68 4.53
C VAL A 35 2.54 7.77 4.17
N ILE A 36 3.14 7.71 2.97
CA ILE A 36 4.08 8.72 2.50
C ILE A 36 3.40 10.08 2.35
N HIS A 37 2.21 10.11 1.73
CA HIS A 37 1.43 11.33 1.51
C HIS A 37 1.10 12.03 2.83
N GLU A 38 0.58 11.29 3.81
CA GLU A 38 0.19 11.84 5.12
C GLU A 38 1.36 12.52 5.82
N ILE A 39 2.54 11.89 5.79
CA ILE A 39 3.77 12.44 6.39
C ILE A 39 4.24 13.67 5.61
N ALA A 40 4.30 13.58 4.27
CA ALA A 40 4.83 14.65 3.43
C ALA A 40 3.97 15.93 3.51
N VAL A 41 2.64 15.79 3.45
CA VAL A 41 1.71 16.92 3.54
C VAL A 41 1.82 17.63 4.90
N ARG A 42 1.89 16.87 5.99
CA ARG A 42 2.10 17.42 7.34
C ARG A 42 3.42 18.17 7.45
N ALA A 43 4.49 17.68 6.82
CA ALA A 43 5.78 18.37 6.78
C ALA A 43 5.71 19.73 6.04
N PHE A 44 4.98 19.81 4.92
CA PHE A 44 4.76 21.08 4.22
C PHE A 44 3.89 22.06 5.02
N TYR A 45 2.88 21.56 5.73
CA TYR A 45 2.07 22.40 6.64
C TYR A 45 2.90 22.95 7.80
N ALA A 46 3.80 22.15 8.39
CA ALA A 46 4.72 22.63 9.42
C ALA A 46 5.66 23.74 8.90
N ARG A 47 5.97 23.72 7.60
CA ARG A 47 6.78 24.77 6.92
C ARG A 47 5.97 25.98 6.47
N LYS A 48 4.66 26.02 6.72
CA LYS A 48 3.74 27.06 6.22
C LYS A 48 3.71 27.17 4.69
N GLU A 49 3.91 26.06 3.99
CA GLU A 49 3.87 25.98 2.52
C GLU A 49 2.66 25.15 2.04
N PRO A 50 1.40 25.53 2.34
CA PRO A 50 0.23 24.69 2.04
C PRO A 50 -0.08 24.58 0.55
N MET A 51 0.45 25.48 -0.28
CA MET A 51 0.19 25.51 -1.72
C MET A 51 0.79 24.28 -2.44
N ILE A 52 1.90 23.74 -1.93
CA ILE A 52 2.56 22.58 -2.55
C ILE A 52 1.67 21.32 -2.47
N PRO A 53 1.17 20.91 -1.28
CA PRO A 53 0.14 19.88 -1.18
C PRO A 53 -1.08 20.12 -2.05
N PHE A 54 -1.54 21.37 -2.17
CA PHE A 54 -2.70 21.68 -2.99
C PHE A 54 -2.49 21.37 -4.48
N TYR A 55 -1.34 21.77 -5.05
CA TYR A 55 -1.02 21.42 -6.44
C TYR A 55 -0.85 19.90 -6.64
N ALA A 56 -0.32 19.19 -5.65
CA ALA A 56 -0.17 17.75 -5.70
C ALA A 56 -1.53 17.03 -5.77
N VAL A 57 -2.52 17.49 -4.99
CA VAL A 57 -3.89 16.97 -5.04
C VAL A 57 -4.52 17.18 -6.43
N ILE A 58 -4.26 18.31 -7.09
CA ILE A 58 -4.74 18.55 -8.47
C ILE A 58 -4.13 17.53 -9.43
N ILE A 59 -2.83 17.26 -9.32
CA ILE A 59 -2.13 16.25 -10.14
C ILE A 59 -2.72 14.86 -9.88
N ARG A 60 -2.93 14.50 -8.61
CA ARG A 60 -3.58 13.23 -8.24
C ARG A 60 -4.97 13.13 -8.87
N LEU A 61 -5.79 14.17 -8.77
CA LEU A 61 -7.13 14.15 -9.32
C LEU A 61 -7.10 13.94 -10.84
N ALA A 62 -6.23 14.65 -11.55
CA ALA A 62 -6.07 14.50 -12.99
C ALA A 62 -5.61 13.07 -13.38
N LEU A 63 -4.63 12.52 -12.67
CA LEU A 63 -4.15 11.16 -12.89
C LEU A 63 -5.21 10.10 -12.55
N PHE A 64 -5.90 10.25 -11.42
CA PHE A 64 -6.94 9.33 -10.97
C PHE A 64 -8.10 9.28 -11.98
N LEU A 65 -8.60 10.45 -12.40
CA LEU A 65 -9.65 10.54 -13.41
C LEU A 65 -9.17 10.00 -14.75
N GLY A 66 -7.95 10.35 -15.18
CA GLY A 66 -7.37 9.86 -16.43
C GLY A 66 -7.27 8.34 -16.46
N ILE A 67 -6.65 7.74 -15.43
CA ILE A 67 -6.47 6.28 -15.31
C ILE A 67 -7.83 5.59 -15.14
N GLY A 68 -8.72 6.14 -14.32
CA GLY A 68 -10.05 5.57 -14.08
C GLY A 68 -10.93 5.55 -15.33
N ILE A 69 -11.03 6.70 -16.04
CA ILE A 69 -11.83 6.80 -17.26
C ILE A 69 -11.25 5.93 -18.37
N LEU A 70 -9.93 5.96 -18.58
CA LEU A 70 -9.28 5.12 -19.59
C LEU A 70 -9.41 3.64 -19.25
N GLY A 71 -9.22 3.27 -17.99
CA GLY A 71 -9.33 1.89 -17.55
C GLY A 71 -10.73 1.33 -17.75
N ILE A 72 -11.77 2.05 -17.30
CA ILE A 72 -13.17 1.60 -17.44
C ILE A 72 -13.59 1.53 -18.92
N SER A 73 -13.17 2.50 -19.74
CA SER A 73 -13.53 2.54 -21.15
C SER A 73 -12.83 1.46 -21.99
N LEU A 74 -11.57 1.14 -21.70
CA LEU A 74 -10.81 0.11 -22.41
C LEU A 74 -11.10 -1.30 -21.91
N PHE A 75 -11.43 -1.46 -20.62
CA PHE A 75 -11.62 -2.76 -19.98
C PHE A 75 -12.91 -2.81 -19.14
N PRO A 76 -14.09 -2.68 -19.78
CA PRO A 76 -15.37 -2.67 -19.07
C PRO A 76 -15.64 -3.97 -18.30
N GLU A 77 -15.05 -5.09 -18.72
CA GLU A 77 -15.24 -6.41 -18.12
C GLU A 77 -14.58 -6.58 -16.74
N ILE A 78 -13.53 -5.80 -16.43
CA ILE A 78 -12.80 -5.90 -15.16
C ILE A 78 -13.57 -5.17 -14.05
N GLY A 79 -14.22 -4.04 -14.36
CA GLY A 79 -15.09 -3.32 -13.43
C GLY A 79 -14.36 -2.63 -12.26
N ALA A 80 -14.82 -2.89 -11.03
CA ALA A 80 -14.41 -2.17 -9.81
C ALA A 80 -12.89 -2.18 -9.47
N PRO A 81 -12.11 -3.26 -9.70
CA PRO A 81 -10.68 -3.29 -9.44
C PRO A 81 -9.89 -2.22 -10.20
N ILE A 82 -10.37 -1.77 -11.37
CA ILE A 82 -9.72 -0.71 -12.15
C ILE A 82 -9.70 0.60 -11.36
N ILE A 83 -10.81 0.93 -10.70
CA ILE A 83 -10.92 2.15 -9.89
C ILE A 83 -9.95 2.06 -8.71
N ALA A 84 -9.84 0.90 -8.08
CA ALA A 84 -8.87 0.67 -7.01
C ALA A 84 -7.42 0.77 -7.49
N ILE A 85 -7.12 0.32 -8.72
CA ILE A 85 -5.80 0.50 -9.34
C ILE A 85 -5.54 1.98 -9.67
N ALA A 86 -6.56 2.75 -10.04
CA ALA A 86 -6.43 4.18 -10.29
C ALA A 86 -5.93 4.96 -9.05
N GLU A 87 -6.14 4.45 -7.83
CA GLU A 87 -5.54 5.01 -6.61
C GLU A 87 -4.00 4.92 -6.58
N LEU A 88 -3.35 4.20 -7.50
CA LEU A 88 -1.90 4.32 -7.70
C LEU A 88 -1.48 5.75 -8.10
N ALA A 89 -2.40 6.56 -8.60
CA ALA A 89 -2.20 8.00 -8.77
C ALA A 89 -1.74 8.68 -7.48
N LEU A 90 -2.26 8.26 -6.31
CA LEU A 90 -1.83 8.77 -5.01
C LEU A 90 -0.41 8.36 -4.68
N LEU A 91 0.02 7.15 -5.04
CA LEU A 91 1.41 6.74 -4.84
C LEU A 91 2.37 7.61 -5.65
N ILE A 92 2.02 7.91 -6.91
CA ILE A 92 2.79 8.80 -7.77
C ILE A 92 2.87 10.20 -7.16
N GLU A 93 1.73 10.76 -6.72
CA GLU A 93 1.67 12.04 -6.01
C GLU A 93 2.57 12.05 -4.76
N ALA A 94 2.47 11.02 -3.93
CA ALA A 94 3.22 10.89 -2.69
C ALA A 94 4.74 10.88 -2.96
N VAL A 95 5.19 10.18 -4.01
CA VAL A 95 6.59 10.19 -4.44
C VAL A 95 7.02 11.59 -4.89
N ILE A 96 6.20 12.29 -5.68
CA ILE A 96 6.49 13.67 -6.11
C ILE A 96 6.63 14.59 -4.89
N LEU A 97 5.69 14.53 -3.94
CA LEU A 97 5.74 15.31 -2.71
C LEU A 97 6.99 15.00 -1.88
N LEU A 98 7.34 13.72 -1.73
CA LEU A 98 8.52 13.30 -0.97
C LEU A 98 9.82 13.82 -1.61
N VAL A 99 9.93 13.72 -2.95
CA VAL A 99 11.08 14.26 -3.69
C VAL A 99 11.17 15.77 -3.54
N TRP A 100 10.04 16.48 -3.62
CA TRP A 100 10.02 17.93 -3.46
C TRP A 100 10.40 18.35 -2.04
N LEU A 101 9.90 17.63 -1.03
CA LEU A 101 10.24 17.85 0.36
C LEU A 101 11.74 17.65 0.60
N SER A 102 12.31 16.56 0.09
CA SER A 102 13.75 16.27 0.23
C SER A 102 14.66 17.31 -0.41
N ARG A 103 14.18 18.07 -1.40
CA ARG A 103 14.94 19.18 -2.01
C ARG A 103 14.86 20.48 -1.20
N ARG A 104 13.87 20.61 -0.31
CA ARG A 104 13.67 21.82 0.51
C ARG A 104 14.24 21.70 1.92
N THR A 105 14.62 20.50 2.36
CA THR A 105 15.27 20.28 3.65
C THR A 105 16.77 20.57 3.58
N HIS A 106 17.36 21.08 4.68
CA HIS A 106 18.79 21.41 4.75
C HIS A 106 19.68 20.17 4.58
N GLU A 107 19.20 19.01 5.00
CA GLU A 107 19.78 17.71 4.69
C GLU A 107 18.80 16.90 3.82
N PRO A 108 19.27 16.22 2.76
CA PRO A 108 18.42 15.36 1.97
C PRO A 108 17.93 14.19 2.81
N VAL A 109 16.67 13.81 2.63
CA VAL A 109 16.08 12.67 3.34
C VAL A 109 16.69 11.40 2.77
N ASN A 110 17.61 10.78 3.52
CA ASN A 110 18.27 9.54 3.13
C ASN A 110 17.36 8.32 3.34
N THR A 111 16.41 8.10 2.44
CA THR A 111 15.43 7.00 2.53
C THR A 111 15.90 5.71 1.84
N ASN A 112 17.05 5.70 1.17
CA ASN A 112 17.45 4.59 0.28
C ASN A 112 17.55 3.25 1.04
N THR A 113 18.17 3.24 2.21
CA THR A 113 18.27 2.05 3.07
C THR A 113 16.90 1.57 3.55
N ALA A 114 16.01 2.50 3.91
CA ALA A 114 14.66 2.17 4.36
C ALA A 114 13.79 1.60 3.24
N ILE A 115 13.91 2.13 2.01
CA ILE A 115 13.20 1.61 0.83
C ILE A 115 13.65 0.18 0.54
N ILE A 116 14.95 -0.09 0.52
CA ILE A 116 15.50 -1.43 0.24
C ILE A 116 15.06 -2.42 1.33
N LYS A 117 15.20 -2.05 2.62
CA LYS A 117 14.74 -2.90 3.74
C LYS A 117 13.24 -3.15 3.67
N GLY A 118 12.44 -2.15 3.33
CA GLY A 118 10.99 -2.27 3.17
C GLY A 118 10.61 -3.23 2.04
N LEU A 119 11.30 -3.14 0.89
CA LEU A 119 11.05 -4.04 -0.24
C LEU A 119 11.45 -5.48 0.09
N ILE A 120 12.62 -5.69 0.69
CA ILE A 120 13.07 -7.01 1.17
C ILE A 120 12.07 -7.57 2.17
N SER A 121 11.63 -6.74 3.12
CA SER A 121 10.64 -7.11 4.14
C SER A 121 9.30 -7.54 3.51
N ALA A 122 8.80 -6.81 2.52
CA ALA A 122 7.58 -7.15 1.81
C ALA A 122 7.69 -8.49 1.06
N VAL A 123 8.82 -8.72 0.38
CA VAL A 123 9.06 -9.98 -0.35
C VAL A 123 9.20 -11.14 0.63
N VAL A 124 10.04 -11.02 1.66
CA VAL A 124 10.28 -12.09 2.63
C VAL A 124 9.01 -12.40 3.42
N GLY A 125 8.28 -11.38 3.92
CA GLY A 125 7.01 -11.57 4.61
C GLY A 125 5.94 -12.20 3.73
N GLY A 126 5.89 -11.82 2.45
CA GLY A 126 5.01 -12.42 1.45
C GLY A 126 5.34 -13.89 1.19
N VAL A 127 6.62 -14.22 1.00
CA VAL A 127 7.08 -15.60 0.81
C VAL A 127 6.77 -16.46 2.04
N VAL A 128 7.05 -15.97 3.25
CA VAL A 128 6.73 -16.69 4.49
C VAL A 128 5.22 -16.94 4.61
N THR A 129 4.39 -15.93 4.34
CA THR A 129 2.93 -16.07 4.34
C THR A 129 2.48 -17.13 3.33
N TYR A 130 3.08 -17.14 2.14
CA TYR A 130 2.76 -18.09 1.08
C TYR A 130 3.17 -19.52 1.45
N LEU A 131 4.37 -19.72 2.00
CA LEU A 131 4.85 -21.02 2.47
C LEU A 131 3.95 -21.59 3.57
N ILE A 132 3.54 -20.77 4.55
CA ILE A 132 2.62 -21.20 5.61
C ILE A 132 1.26 -21.63 5.01
N ALA A 133 0.78 -20.91 4.00
CA ALA A 133 -0.47 -21.27 3.32
C ALA A 133 -0.38 -22.59 2.54
N LEU A 134 0.81 -23.00 2.09
CA LEU A 134 1.04 -24.27 1.38
C LEU A 134 1.27 -25.46 2.32
N TYR A 135 2.07 -25.27 3.37
CA TYR A 135 2.59 -26.36 4.19
C TYR A 135 1.81 -26.62 5.47
N LEU A 136 0.95 -25.69 5.92
CA LEU A 136 0.17 -25.87 7.15
C LEU A 136 -1.18 -26.54 6.84
N PRO A 137 -1.37 -27.83 7.16
CA PRO A 137 -2.67 -28.47 7.05
C PRO A 137 -3.60 -27.90 8.13
N GLY A 138 -4.66 -27.20 7.71
CA GLY A 138 -5.63 -26.59 8.62
C GLY A 138 -6.77 -25.90 7.87
N GLY A 139 -7.76 -25.39 8.61
CA GLY A 139 -8.85 -24.61 8.03
C GLY A 139 -8.35 -23.33 7.35
N ALA A 140 -8.84 -23.03 6.15
CA ALA A 140 -8.34 -21.96 5.29
C ALA A 140 -8.31 -20.56 5.96
N ILE A 141 -9.21 -20.30 6.91
CA ILE A 141 -9.26 -19.06 7.70
C ILE A 141 -8.10 -19.01 8.70
N ILE A 142 -7.90 -20.09 9.46
CA ILE A 142 -6.86 -20.17 10.51
C ILE A 142 -5.47 -20.11 9.87
N THR A 143 -5.26 -20.85 8.78
CA THR A 143 -3.98 -20.81 8.06
C THR A 143 -3.70 -19.43 7.45
N ALA A 144 -4.72 -18.74 6.94
CA ALA A 144 -4.59 -17.37 6.46
C ALA A 144 -4.22 -16.39 7.58
N LEU A 145 -4.87 -16.48 8.75
CA LEU A 145 -4.57 -15.62 9.91
C LEU A 145 -3.15 -15.85 10.43
N ILE A 146 -2.77 -17.11 10.64
CA ILE A 146 -1.42 -17.48 11.08
C ILE A 146 -0.38 -16.99 10.07
N GLY A 147 -0.60 -17.22 8.77
CA GLY A 147 0.28 -16.74 7.72
C GLY A 147 0.46 -15.23 7.74
N MET A 148 -0.62 -14.47 7.90
CA MET A 148 -0.56 -13.00 7.99
C MET A 148 0.18 -12.52 9.24
N ILE A 149 -0.05 -13.14 10.39
CA ILE A 149 0.64 -12.78 11.65
C ILE A 149 2.12 -13.09 11.53
N VAL A 150 2.50 -14.31 11.14
CA VAL A 150 3.90 -14.72 11.07
C VAL A 150 4.64 -13.95 9.97
N GLY A 151 4.05 -13.82 8.78
CA GLY A 151 4.62 -13.01 7.70
C GLY A 151 4.79 -11.54 8.09
N GLY A 152 3.81 -10.97 8.80
CA GLY A 152 3.88 -9.61 9.33
C GLY A 152 4.97 -9.43 10.40
N LEU A 153 5.12 -10.40 11.31
CA LEU A 153 6.18 -10.39 12.33
C LEU A 153 7.57 -10.50 11.70
N VAL A 154 7.75 -11.35 10.70
CA VAL A 154 9.02 -11.46 9.96
C VAL A 154 9.32 -10.17 9.22
N ALA A 155 8.32 -9.59 8.54
CA ALA A 155 8.46 -8.30 7.87
C ALA A 155 8.87 -7.19 8.87
N LEU A 156 8.25 -7.16 10.04
CA LEU A 156 8.55 -6.20 11.11
C LEU A 156 9.95 -6.41 11.69
N ALA A 157 10.40 -7.65 11.88
CA ALA A 157 11.75 -7.95 12.36
C ALA A 157 12.84 -7.40 11.43
N ILE A 158 12.64 -7.45 10.11
CA ILE A 158 13.58 -6.91 9.11
C ILE A 158 13.64 -5.37 9.18
N VAL A 159 12.50 -4.70 9.35
CA VAL A 159 12.42 -3.23 9.38
C VAL A 159 12.55 -2.68 10.81
N TRP A 160 12.81 -3.53 11.80
CA TRP A 160 12.82 -3.17 13.22
C TRP A 160 13.79 -2.03 13.54
N SER A 161 14.94 -1.98 12.85
CA SER A 161 15.92 -0.90 13.04
C SER A 161 15.35 0.47 12.71
N GLU A 162 14.49 0.57 11.69
CA GLU A 162 13.82 1.82 11.30
C GLU A 162 12.60 2.07 12.20
N ALA A 163 11.82 1.03 12.51
CA ALA A 163 10.67 1.15 13.41
C ALA A 163 11.06 1.66 14.80
N LYS A 164 12.22 1.23 15.31
CA LYS A 164 12.76 1.70 16.59
C LYS A 164 13.08 3.20 16.62
N GLN A 165 13.34 3.83 15.46
CA GLN A 165 13.56 5.27 15.40
C GLN A 165 12.30 6.05 15.79
N LEU A 166 11.11 5.51 15.49
CA LEU A 166 9.83 6.15 15.87
C LEU A 166 9.64 6.24 17.40
N PHE A 167 10.17 5.28 18.15
CA PHE A 167 10.10 5.25 19.62
C PHE A 167 11.20 6.08 20.30
N ARG A 168 12.14 6.64 19.53
CA ARG A 168 13.22 7.49 20.03
C ARG A 168 13.03 8.97 19.66
N LEU A 169 11.87 9.32 19.11
CA LEU A 169 11.37 10.70 18.96
C LEU A 169 10.82 11.20 20.29
#